data_AF-A0AA39NV49-F1
#
_entry.id   AF-A0AA39NV49-F1
#
_cell.length_a   1.000
_cell.length_b   1.000
_cell.length_c   1.000
_cell.angle_alpha   90.00
_cell.angle_beta   90.00
_cell.angle_gamma   90.00
#
_symmetry.space_group_name_H-M   'P 1'
#
loop_
_entity.id
_entity.type
_entity.pdbx_description
1 polymer ?
#
loop_
_entity_poly.entity_id
_entity_poly.type
_entity_poly.pdbx_seq_one_letter_code
_entity_poly.pdbx_strand_id
1 'polypeptide(L)'
;MRQDPWWISHVWVDEKDCIDMMTPINGHEWPVLMPKDANLNLIRIEMLNFGAKYTWLDVLCLQQEGGKGEHLRLEEWKLNVPTIGSVFKKARKVVCYFNGLGHPLHLSTDYFESDRCWFQRAWTLQEITNNYIIAGDCGNDIMEESVGRRFDEQLKSLQKWRGLSLMSEMQHQVSTNPLDKVAGLAYLLRTDSIPIYDPHQPPADAWEVLMDALESNVRLALLFYYHEPGDGRKCWRPSWEQAMRSKIMVPSSTDPLWWLRRIDGPDTDRYAGYRIKAYVHGLSEVKTDAPPRQGELALKDAFAVPQTLKVVADHIFSIPDGLYTLLGCEDWLSGMDLWVVGELRDDRKFEKLSVFRSADVEQVRLKEMRLEEIGTYLC
;
A
#
# COMPACT_ATOMS: atom_id res chain seq x y z
N MET A 1 -0.36 -20.78 27.66
CA MET A 1 -0.31 -19.44 27.02
C MET A 1 0.87 -19.45 26.06
N ARG A 2 0.63 -19.31 24.75
CA ARG A 2 1.71 -18.88 23.86
C ARG A 2 2.07 -17.45 24.28
N GLN A 3 3.34 -17.19 24.60
CA GLN A 3 3.81 -15.84 24.89
C GLN A 3 4.12 -15.19 23.55
N ASP A 4 3.47 -14.07 23.25
CA ASP A 4 3.70 -13.37 21.98
C ASP A 4 5.06 -12.68 22.02
N PRO A 5 5.96 -12.97 21.06
CA PRO A 5 7.28 -12.35 20.99
C PRO A 5 7.18 -10.86 20.63
N TRP A 6 8.22 -10.11 20.98
CA TRP A 6 8.42 -8.72 20.57
C TRP A 6 9.33 -8.70 19.37
N TRP A 7 9.14 -7.80 18.43
CA TRP A 7 9.97 -7.81 17.22
C TRP A 7 10.93 -6.65 17.20
N ILE A 8 12.06 -6.83 16.52
CA ILE A 8 12.99 -5.74 16.24
C ILE A 8 12.79 -5.32 14.79
N SER A 9 12.60 -4.02 14.61
CA SER A 9 12.69 -3.33 13.34
C SER A 9 13.98 -2.52 13.35
N HIS A 10 14.74 -2.54 12.26
CA HIS A 10 15.95 -1.74 12.16
C HIS A 10 16.20 -1.32 10.73
N VAL A 11 17.01 -0.28 10.57
CA VAL A 11 17.56 0.05 9.26
C VAL A 11 18.92 -0.60 9.05
N TRP A 12 19.29 -0.79 7.80
CA TRP A 12 20.60 -1.29 7.41
C TRP A 12 21.61 -0.13 7.41
N VAL A 13 22.81 -0.38 7.96
CA VAL A 13 23.94 0.54 7.83
C VAL A 13 24.69 0.26 6.52
N ASP A 14 25.66 1.11 6.17
CA ASP A 14 26.48 0.91 4.97
C ASP A 14 27.22 -0.44 5.03
N GLU A 15 27.35 -1.14 3.89
CA GLU A 15 28.05 -2.44 3.82
C GLU A 15 29.49 -2.36 4.35
N LYS A 16 30.17 -1.23 4.10
CA LYS A 16 31.52 -0.97 4.63
C LYS A 16 31.57 -0.92 6.16
N ASP A 17 30.44 -0.63 6.80
CA ASP A 17 30.24 -0.51 8.26
C ASP A 17 29.48 -1.72 8.83
N CYS A 18 29.33 -2.76 8.02
CA CYS A 18 28.87 -4.07 8.45
C CYS A 18 30.03 -5.07 8.58
N ILE A 19 29.78 -6.15 9.33
CA ILE A 19 30.58 -7.37 9.38
C ILE A 19 29.67 -8.59 9.25
N ASP A 20 30.19 -9.63 8.61
CA ASP A 20 29.57 -10.96 8.61
C ASP A 20 29.90 -11.68 9.90
N MET A 21 28.88 -11.95 10.71
CA MET A 21 29.03 -12.62 12.00
C MET A 21 28.33 -13.97 11.99
N MET A 22 29.08 -15.04 12.25
CA MET A 22 28.49 -16.36 12.50
C MET A 22 27.92 -16.41 13.93
N THR A 23 26.69 -16.90 14.07
CA THR A 23 26.02 -16.93 15.37
C THR A 23 25.55 -18.34 15.72
N PRO A 24 25.52 -18.71 17.01
CA PRO A 24 24.87 -19.95 17.44
C PRO A 24 23.34 -19.87 17.37
N ILE A 25 22.76 -18.67 17.22
CA ILE A 25 21.31 -18.46 17.24
C ILE A 25 20.65 -19.08 16.00
N ASN A 26 21.27 -18.89 14.83
CA ASN A 26 20.86 -19.50 13.57
C ASN A 26 21.63 -20.80 13.26
N GLY A 27 22.13 -21.49 14.30
CA GLY A 27 22.85 -22.76 14.12
C GLY A 27 24.19 -22.66 13.36
N HIS A 28 24.72 -21.46 13.16
CA HIS A 28 25.85 -21.18 12.26
C HIS A 28 25.59 -21.61 10.80
N GLU A 29 24.35 -21.50 10.34
CA GLU A 29 23.97 -21.89 8.98
C GLU A 29 24.26 -20.81 7.94
N TRP A 30 24.16 -19.53 8.32
CA TRP A 30 24.52 -18.37 7.49
C TRP A 30 25.22 -17.26 8.30
N PRO A 31 26.04 -16.42 7.65
CA PRO A 31 26.54 -15.20 8.26
C PRO A 31 25.42 -14.19 8.45
N VAL A 32 25.43 -13.49 9.58
CA VAL A 32 24.49 -12.42 9.91
C VAL A 32 25.22 -11.10 9.72
N LEU A 33 24.74 -10.29 8.78
CA LEU A 33 25.30 -8.99 8.49
C LEU A 33 24.91 -8.02 9.62
N MET A 34 25.87 -7.61 10.43
CA MET A 34 25.69 -6.76 11.62
C MET A 34 26.54 -5.49 11.52
N PRO A 35 26.10 -4.34 12.07
CA PRO A 35 26.99 -3.19 12.23
C PRO A 35 28.25 -3.57 13.03
N LYS A 36 29.43 -3.04 12.67
CA LYS A 36 30.72 -3.47 13.27
C LYS A 36 30.80 -3.29 14.78
N ASP A 37 30.13 -2.27 15.28
CA ASP A 37 30.07 -1.83 16.67
C ASP A 37 28.80 -2.32 17.40
N ALA A 38 27.91 -3.03 16.71
CA ALA A 38 26.75 -3.65 17.33
C ALA A 38 27.12 -4.95 18.07
N ASN A 39 26.37 -5.25 19.14
CA ASN A 39 26.57 -6.45 19.93
C ASN A 39 25.22 -7.08 20.32
N LEU A 40 24.98 -8.32 19.88
CA LEU A 40 23.74 -9.03 20.18
C LEU A 40 23.48 -9.21 21.69
N ASN A 41 24.51 -9.27 22.53
CA ASN A 41 24.32 -9.32 23.98
C ASN A 41 23.83 -7.99 24.54
N LEU A 42 24.30 -6.85 24.00
CA LEU A 42 23.81 -5.54 24.41
C LEU A 42 22.37 -5.32 23.95
N ILE A 43 22.06 -5.68 22.71
CA ILE A 43 20.68 -5.67 22.18
C ILE A 43 19.78 -6.54 23.06
N ARG A 44 20.24 -7.75 23.41
CA ARG A 44 19.50 -8.64 24.33
C ARG A 44 19.26 -8.01 25.69
N ILE A 45 20.26 -7.36 26.29
CA ILE A 45 20.11 -6.65 27.57
C ILE A 45 19.07 -5.54 27.44
N GLU A 46 19.12 -4.76 26.36
CA GLU A 46 18.14 -3.71 26.09
C GLU A 46 16.71 -4.27 25.95
N MET A 47 16.54 -5.36 25.19
CA MET A 47 15.24 -6.05 25.08
C MET A 47 14.73 -6.54 26.45
N LEU A 48 15.61 -7.09 27.28
CA LEU A 48 15.27 -7.55 28.63
C LEU A 48 14.86 -6.38 29.54
N ASN A 49 15.54 -5.23 29.43
CA ASN A 49 15.20 -4.01 30.17
C ASN A 49 13.83 -3.47 29.77
N PHE A 50 13.46 -3.56 28.49
CA PHE A 50 12.09 -3.24 28.08
C PHE A 50 11.05 -4.27 28.54
N GLY A 51 11.48 -5.46 28.98
CA GLY A 51 10.62 -6.53 29.48
C GLY A 51 10.26 -7.59 28.43
N ALA A 52 10.96 -7.63 27.29
CA ALA A 52 10.82 -8.69 26.31
C ALA A 52 11.36 -10.02 26.87
N LYS A 53 10.64 -11.11 26.62
CA LYS A 53 11.08 -12.48 26.96
C LYS A 53 11.58 -13.25 25.73
N TYR A 54 10.98 -12.95 24.58
CA TYR A 54 11.30 -13.53 23.28
C TYR A 54 11.29 -12.41 22.26
N THR A 55 12.28 -12.45 21.37
CA THR A 55 12.45 -11.45 20.33
C THR A 55 12.68 -12.10 18.97
N TRP A 56 12.09 -11.55 17.92
CA TRP A 56 12.52 -11.79 16.53
C TRP A 56 13.59 -10.79 16.20
N LEU A 57 14.47 -11.24 15.32
CA LEU A 57 15.23 -10.37 14.46
C LEU A 57 15.33 -11.05 13.09
N ASP A 58 14.89 -10.37 12.04
CA ASP A 58 14.83 -10.87 10.66
C ASP A 58 16.17 -11.42 10.18
N VAL A 59 17.27 -10.70 10.40
CA VAL A 59 18.62 -11.12 9.98
C VAL A 59 19.10 -12.40 10.67
N LEU A 60 18.51 -12.75 11.82
CA LEU A 60 18.78 -14.00 12.54
C LEU A 60 17.81 -15.12 12.18
N CYS A 61 16.60 -14.78 11.73
CA CYS A 61 15.50 -15.73 11.54
C CYS A 61 15.24 -16.08 10.08
N LEU A 62 15.71 -15.25 9.14
CA LEU A 62 15.60 -15.48 7.71
C LEU A 62 16.97 -15.85 7.16
N GLN A 63 16.98 -16.91 6.35
CA GLN A 63 18.17 -17.36 5.62
C GLN A 63 18.77 -16.19 4.82
N GLN A 64 19.99 -15.80 5.15
CA GLN A 64 20.75 -14.76 4.43
C GLN A 64 21.67 -15.40 3.38
N GLU A 65 22.24 -14.55 2.53
CA GLU A 65 23.22 -14.96 1.52
C GLU A 65 24.52 -15.47 2.17
N GLY A 66 25.17 -16.45 1.54
CA GLY A 66 26.54 -16.83 1.88
C GLY A 66 26.68 -17.91 2.96
N GLY A 67 25.68 -18.79 3.10
CA GLY A 67 25.66 -19.87 4.10
C GLY A 67 25.83 -21.29 3.54
N LYS A 68 25.86 -22.28 4.45
CA LYS A 68 25.85 -23.71 4.08
C LYS A 68 24.54 -24.14 3.41
N GLY A 69 23.45 -23.44 3.73
CA GLY A 69 22.10 -23.65 3.23
C GLY A 69 21.72 -22.82 2.01
N GLU A 70 22.67 -22.21 1.30
CA GLU A 70 22.39 -21.28 0.19
C GLU A 70 21.40 -21.84 -0.86
N HIS A 71 21.48 -23.14 -1.14
CA HIS A 71 20.57 -23.84 -2.06
C HIS A 71 19.10 -23.86 -1.61
N LEU A 72 18.83 -23.67 -0.31
CA LEU A 72 17.49 -23.59 0.27
C LEU A 72 16.95 -22.16 0.29
N ARG A 73 17.83 -21.15 0.21
CA ARG A 73 17.47 -19.75 0.41
C ARG A 73 16.32 -19.32 -0.50
N LEU A 74 16.42 -19.61 -1.80
CA LEU A 74 15.38 -19.24 -2.77
C LEU A 74 14.05 -19.94 -2.48
N GLU A 75 14.08 -21.22 -2.09
CA GLU A 75 12.86 -21.97 -1.74
C GLU A 75 12.21 -21.47 -0.45
N GLU A 76 13.01 -21.12 0.56
CA GLU A 76 12.51 -20.53 1.80
C GLU A 76 11.97 -19.11 1.58
N TRP A 77 12.65 -18.31 0.77
CA TRP A 77 12.26 -16.94 0.47
C TRP A 77 10.90 -16.86 -0.22
N LYS A 78 10.53 -17.84 -1.05
CA LYS A 78 9.18 -17.93 -1.65
C LYS A 78 8.07 -17.73 -0.64
N LEU A 79 8.23 -18.26 0.57
CA LEU A 79 7.25 -18.15 1.65
C LEU A 79 7.62 -17.06 2.66
N ASN A 80 8.87 -16.99 3.08
CA ASN A 80 9.29 -16.15 4.21
C ASN A 80 9.22 -14.66 3.90
N VAL A 81 9.70 -14.25 2.73
CA VAL A 81 9.76 -12.85 2.30
C VAL A 81 8.36 -12.20 2.27
N PRO A 82 7.33 -12.80 1.63
CA PRO A 82 6.02 -12.16 1.55
C PRO A 82 5.17 -12.34 2.83
N THR A 83 5.58 -13.19 3.78
CA THR A 83 4.84 -13.40 5.05
C THR A 83 5.40 -12.63 6.23
N ILE A 84 6.57 -11.99 6.08
CA ILE A 84 7.24 -11.25 7.16
C ILE A 84 6.34 -10.19 7.80
N GLY A 85 5.55 -9.45 7.03
CA GLY A 85 4.63 -8.46 7.58
C GLY A 85 3.60 -9.06 8.56
N SER A 86 3.20 -10.32 8.36
CA SER A 86 2.27 -11.00 9.29
C SER A 86 2.87 -11.21 10.67
N VAL A 87 4.19 -11.31 10.73
CA VAL A 87 4.96 -11.38 11.97
C VAL A 87 4.74 -10.06 12.70
N PHE A 88 5.00 -8.92 12.05
CA PHE A 88 4.87 -7.57 12.64
C PHE A 88 3.47 -7.16 13.10
N LYS A 89 2.39 -7.52 12.39
CA LYS A 89 1.02 -7.21 12.84
C LYS A 89 0.58 -7.97 14.09
N LYS A 90 1.12 -9.17 14.31
CA LYS A 90 0.83 -9.98 15.51
C LYS A 90 1.77 -9.65 16.67
N ALA A 91 2.75 -8.77 16.46
CA ALA A 91 3.67 -8.35 17.48
C ALA A 91 2.92 -7.74 18.67
N ARG A 92 3.33 -8.11 19.87
CA ARG A 92 2.89 -7.37 21.05
C ARG A 92 3.47 -5.95 21.06
N LYS A 93 4.74 -5.83 20.69
CA LYS A 93 5.48 -4.59 20.52
C LYS A 93 6.53 -4.75 19.43
N VAL A 94 6.88 -3.63 18.78
CA VAL A 94 8.00 -3.55 17.84
C VAL A 94 9.02 -2.57 18.40
N VAL A 95 10.28 -2.99 18.52
CA VAL A 95 11.38 -2.18 19.02
C VAL A 95 12.16 -1.70 17.80
N CYS A 96 12.22 -0.38 17.60
CA CYS A 96 12.72 0.24 16.37
C CYS A 96 14.09 0.88 16.58
N TYR A 97 15.11 0.39 15.88
CA TYR A 97 16.41 1.03 15.75
C TYR A 97 16.46 1.88 14.48
N PHE A 98 16.27 3.20 14.62
CA PHE A 98 16.23 4.13 13.49
C PHE A 98 17.61 4.41 12.88
N ASN A 99 18.69 4.28 13.66
CA ASN A 99 20.06 4.58 13.21
C ASN A 99 20.92 3.34 12.91
N GLY A 100 20.30 2.16 12.83
CA GLY A 100 21.02 0.90 12.66
C GLY A 100 20.90 -0.01 13.88
N LEU A 101 20.88 -1.32 13.64
CA LEU A 101 20.65 -2.32 14.69
C LEU A 101 21.67 -2.20 15.84
N GLY A 102 21.18 -1.94 17.05
CA GLY A 102 22.03 -1.82 18.25
C GLY A 102 22.80 -0.50 18.36
N HIS A 103 22.55 0.47 17.48
CA HIS A 103 23.13 1.81 17.57
C HIS A 103 22.31 2.73 18.49
N PRO A 104 22.95 3.69 19.16
CA PRO A 104 22.26 4.76 19.85
C PRO A 104 21.36 5.58 18.91
N LEU A 105 20.29 6.14 19.46
CA LEU A 105 19.38 7.02 18.73
C LEU A 105 20.01 8.40 18.55
N HIS A 106 20.82 8.53 17.51
CA HIS A 106 21.43 9.79 17.13
C HIS A 106 21.17 10.09 15.66
N LEU A 107 20.23 10.98 15.39
CA LEU A 107 19.85 11.35 14.03
C LEU A 107 20.39 12.74 13.69
N SER A 108 20.85 12.90 12.45
CA SER A 108 21.31 14.15 11.88
C SER A 108 20.32 14.66 10.83
N THR A 109 20.49 15.90 10.35
CA THR A 109 19.60 16.45 9.32
C THR A 109 19.69 15.68 8.00
N ASP A 110 20.87 15.18 7.64
CA ASP A 110 21.11 14.38 6.44
C ASP A 110 20.55 12.96 6.52
N TYR A 111 20.27 12.43 7.72
CA TYR A 111 19.62 11.14 7.89
C TYR A 111 18.31 11.05 7.10
N PHE A 112 17.49 12.11 7.12
CA PHE A 112 16.19 12.11 6.45
C PHE A 112 16.24 12.15 4.92
N GLU A 113 17.40 12.52 4.37
CA GLU A 113 17.65 12.57 2.92
C GLU A 113 18.37 11.30 2.43
N SER A 114 18.77 10.42 3.36
CA SER A 114 19.46 9.17 3.05
C SER A 114 18.48 8.07 2.63
N ASP A 115 18.85 7.31 1.60
CA ASP A 115 18.19 6.06 1.20
C ASP A 115 18.23 4.97 2.30
N ARG A 116 19.05 5.19 3.33
CA ARG A 116 19.14 4.37 4.56
C ARG A 116 18.34 4.96 5.71
N CYS A 117 17.50 5.97 5.46
CA CYS A 117 16.52 6.43 6.42
C CYS A 117 15.48 5.34 6.65
N TRP A 118 15.20 5.01 7.92
CA TRP A 118 14.16 4.03 8.27
C TRP A 118 12.80 4.39 7.66
N PHE A 119 12.48 5.68 7.55
CA PHE A 119 11.21 6.17 6.99
C PHE A 119 11.11 6.06 5.45
N GLN A 120 12.23 5.74 4.79
CA GLN A 120 12.30 5.61 3.33
C GLN A 120 12.47 4.17 2.87
N ARG A 121 12.42 3.14 3.72
CA ARG A 121 12.65 1.76 3.29
C ARG A 121 11.33 1.05 2.97
N ALA A 122 11.29 0.33 1.84
CA ALA A 122 10.10 -0.42 1.43
C ALA A 122 9.67 -1.48 2.47
N TRP A 123 10.66 -2.12 3.10
CA TRP A 123 10.43 -3.15 4.12
C TRP A 123 9.83 -2.58 5.41
N THR A 124 10.31 -1.42 5.87
CA THR A 124 9.88 -0.83 7.16
C THR A 124 8.42 -0.38 7.13
N LEU A 125 7.85 -0.09 5.95
CA LEU A 125 6.43 0.23 5.81
C LEU A 125 5.52 -0.92 6.32
N GLN A 126 5.96 -2.18 6.23
CA GLN A 126 5.25 -3.35 6.77
C GLN A 126 5.42 -3.53 8.29
N GLU A 127 6.42 -2.87 8.87
CA GLU A 127 6.84 -3.02 10.27
C GLU A 127 6.20 -1.97 11.18
N ILE A 128 5.52 -0.98 10.58
CA ILE A 128 4.82 0.10 11.30
C ILE A 128 3.72 -0.48 12.17
N THR A 129 3.76 -0.13 13.46
CA THR A 129 2.75 -0.48 14.45
C THR A 129 2.44 0.73 15.33
N ASN A 130 1.26 0.73 15.94
CA ASN A 130 0.92 1.72 16.97
C ASN A 130 1.60 1.42 18.32
N ASN A 131 2.17 0.22 18.48
CA ASN A 131 2.80 -0.26 19.73
C ASN A 131 4.32 -0.36 19.59
N TYR A 132 4.97 0.69 19.08
CA TYR A 132 6.43 0.69 18.93
C TYR A 132 7.14 1.17 20.21
N ILE A 133 8.42 0.83 20.33
CA ILE A 133 9.37 1.35 21.31
C ILE A 133 10.56 1.88 20.51
N ILE A 134 11.04 3.07 20.86
CA ILE A 134 12.26 3.62 20.28
C ILE A 134 13.46 2.99 21.00
N ALA A 135 14.32 2.32 20.24
CA ALA A 135 15.53 1.68 20.75
C ALA A 135 16.74 2.61 20.63
N GLY A 136 17.79 2.34 21.41
CA GLY A 136 19.02 3.12 21.42
C GLY A 136 18.91 4.47 22.13
N ASP A 137 17.75 4.82 22.69
CA ASP A 137 17.59 6.05 23.47
C ASP A 137 18.38 5.95 24.79
N CYS A 138 19.51 6.65 24.83
CA CYS A 138 20.40 6.66 25.99
C CYS A 138 20.08 7.78 26.99
N GLY A 139 19.00 8.55 26.79
CA GLY A 139 18.56 9.65 27.66
C GLY A 139 19.46 10.89 27.71
N ASN A 140 20.63 10.83 27.05
CA ASN A 140 21.63 11.89 26.96
C ASN A 140 21.87 12.36 25.52
N ASP A 141 21.14 11.82 24.54
CA ASP A 141 21.29 12.20 23.14
C ASP A 141 20.71 13.60 22.90
N ILE A 142 21.61 14.58 22.77
CA ILE A 142 21.26 15.95 22.38
C ILE A 142 21.00 15.94 20.87
N MET A 143 19.81 15.50 20.47
CA MET A 143 19.32 15.69 19.11
C MET A 143 18.92 17.16 18.92
N GLU A 144 19.28 17.75 17.77
CA GLU A 144 18.85 19.10 17.44
C GLU A 144 17.32 19.18 17.43
N GLU A 145 16.75 20.26 17.97
CA GLU A 145 15.28 20.42 18.10
C GLU A 145 14.56 20.27 16.75
N SER A 146 15.17 20.77 15.68
CA SER A 146 14.63 20.69 14.31
C SER A 146 14.55 19.24 13.81
N VAL A 147 15.59 18.44 14.06
CA VAL A 147 15.68 17.01 13.73
C VAL A 147 14.66 16.24 14.55
N GLY A 148 14.56 16.51 15.86
CA GLY A 148 13.57 15.86 16.73
C GLY A 148 12.13 16.15 16.33
N ARG A 149 11.83 17.40 15.95
CA ARG A 149 10.50 17.76 15.45
C ARG A 149 10.17 17.03 14.15
N ARG A 150 11.11 16.98 13.19
CA ARG A 150 10.93 16.26 11.92
C ARG A 150 10.73 14.76 12.14
N PHE A 151 11.49 14.17 13.06
CA PHE A 151 11.34 12.77 13.48
C PHE A 151 9.93 12.48 14.01
N ASP A 152 9.45 13.29 14.96
CA ASP A 152 8.12 13.15 15.54
C ASP A 152 7.00 13.34 14.50
N GLU A 153 7.16 14.27 13.57
CA GLU A 153 6.22 14.52 12.48
C GLU A 153 6.10 13.32 11.53
N GLN A 154 7.25 12.75 11.12
CA GLN A 154 7.26 11.54 10.28
C GLN A 154 6.70 10.32 11.02
N LEU A 155 7.03 10.16 12.29
CA LEU A 155 6.51 9.05 13.09
C LEU A 155 4.98 9.14 13.27
N LYS A 156 4.45 10.36 13.47
CA LYS A 156 3.00 10.61 13.53
C LYS A 156 2.31 10.45 12.18
N SER A 157 2.97 10.75 11.05
CA SER A 157 2.36 10.59 9.73
C SER A 157 2.14 9.11 9.39
N LEU A 158 3.11 8.25 9.72
CA LEU A 158 3.03 6.81 9.49
C LEU A 158 1.86 6.11 10.20
N GLN A 159 1.41 6.65 11.32
CA GLN A 159 0.24 6.13 12.04
C GLN A 159 -1.09 6.38 11.31
N LYS A 160 -1.12 7.31 10.35
CA LYS A 160 -2.34 7.71 9.62
C LYS A 160 -2.61 6.84 8.39
N TRP A 161 -1.58 6.27 7.78
CA TRP A 161 -1.69 5.56 6.51
C TRP A 161 -2.31 4.18 6.64
N ARG A 162 -3.32 3.89 5.81
CA ARG A 162 -4.05 2.61 5.76
C ARG A 162 -4.55 2.34 4.34
N GLY A 163 -4.71 1.07 3.98
CA GLY A 163 -5.30 0.64 2.71
C GLY A 163 -4.57 1.18 1.49
N LEU A 164 -5.28 1.72 0.50
CA LEU A 164 -4.67 2.14 -0.77
C LEU A 164 -3.69 3.31 -0.63
N SER A 165 -3.80 4.12 0.44
CA SER A 165 -2.83 5.18 0.70
C SER A 165 -1.41 4.65 0.90
N LEU A 166 -1.26 3.39 1.34
CA LEU A 166 0.04 2.72 1.49
C LEU A 166 0.73 2.44 0.15
N MET A 167 -0.02 2.36 -0.96
CA MET A 167 0.59 2.27 -2.29
C MET A 167 1.33 3.57 -2.63
N SER A 168 0.70 4.72 -2.38
CA SER A 168 1.33 6.03 -2.59
C SER A 168 2.58 6.17 -1.72
N GLU A 169 2.53 5.71 -0.46
CA GLU A 169 3.73 5.69 0.39
C GLU A 169 4.82 4.79 -0.19
N MET A 170 4.47 3.60 -0.69
CA MET A 170 5.40 2.64 -1.31
C MET A 170 6.12 3.21 -2.56
N GLN A 171 5.49 4.14 -3.29
CA GLN A 171 6.11 4.80 -4.45
C GLN A 171 7.42 5.48 -4.06
N HIS A 172 7.43 6.15 -2.92
CA HIS A 172 8.55 6.94 -2.42
C HIS A 172 9.60 6.12 -1.67
N GLN A 173 9.32 4.84 -1.37
CA GLN A 173 10.26 4.00 -0.63
C GLN A 173 11.42 3.53 -1.52
N VAL A 174 12.57 3.32 -0.90
CA VAL A 174 13.77 2.70 -1.44
C VAL A 174 13.73 1.20 -1.19
N SER A 175 14.04 0.43 -2.23
CA SER A 175 14.14 -1.03 -2.20
C SER A 175 15.39 -1.47 -2.93
N THR A 176 16.13 -2.44 -2.38
CA THR A 176 17.29 -3.02 -3.07
C THR A 176 16.85 -3.77 -4.34
N ASN A 177 15.76 -4.54 -4.25
CA ASN A 177 15.12 -5.17 -5.38
C ASN A 177 13.73 -4.54 -5.60
N PRO A 178 13.39 -4.02 -6.80
CA PRO A 178 12.04 -3.50 -7.07
C PRO A 178 10.91 -4.48 -6.74
N LEU A 179 11.16 -5.79 -6.82
CA LEU A 179 10.20 -6.83 -6.43
C LEU A 179 9.82 -6.77 -4.94
N ASP A 180 10.72 -6.27 -4.08
CA ASP A 180 10.46 -6.13 -2.64
C ASP A 180 9.28 -5.20 -2.37
N LYS A 181 9.08 -4.18 -3.21
CA LYS A 181 7.92 -3.30 -3.12
C LYS A 181 6.62 -4.05 -3.40
N VAL A 182 6.61 -4.93 -4.41
CA VAL A 182 5.44 -5.76 -4.73
C VAL A 182 5.15 -6.72 -3.57
N ALA A 183 6.19 -7.40 -3.06
CA ALA A 183 6.08 -8.31 -1.93
C ALA A 183 5.56 -7.59 -0.68
N GLY A 184 6.04 -6.37 -0.42
CA GLY A 184 5.56 -5.59 0.71
C GLY A 184 4.13 -5.11 0.57
N LEU A 185 3.72 -4.74 -0.65
CA LEU A 185 2.32 -4.43 -0.93
C LEU A 185 1.40 -5.63 -0.76
N ALA A 186 1.86 -6.86 -1.02
CA ALA A 186 1.06 -8.07 -0.80
C ALA A 186 0.58 -8.22 0.64
N TYR A 187 1.34 -7.66 1.58
CA TYR A 187 0.96 -7.63 2.99
C TYR A 187 0.16 -6.39 3.38
N LEU A 188 0.55 -5.22 2.88
CA LEU A 188 -0.10 -3.94 3.19
C LEU A 188 -1.50 -3.85 2.58
N LEU A 189 -1.68 -4.43 1.40
CA LEU A 189 -2.93 -4.56 0.68
C LEU A 189 -3.49 -5.93 0.97
N ARG A 190 -4.72 -6.00 1.49
CA ARG A 190 -5.29 -7.28 1.91
C ARG A 190 -5.43 -8.23 0.74
N THR A 191 -4.99 -9.46 0.97
CA THR A 191 -4.98 -10.53 -0.02
C THR A 191 -5.74 -11.75 0.51
N ASP A 192 -6.48 -12.42 -0.37
CA ASP A 192 -7.13 -13.71 -0.07
C ASP A 192 -6.07 -14.84 0.02
N SER A 193 -4.96 -14.67 -0.70
CA SER A 193 -3.79 -15.54 -0.66
C SER A 193 -2.53 -14.71 -0.87
N ILE A 194 -1.43 -15.05 -0.21
CA ILE A 194 -0.17 -14.31 -0.35
C ILE A 194 0.62 -14.93 -1.52
N PRO A 195 0.90 -14.18 -2.61
CA PRO A 195 1.75 -14.65 -3.70
C PRO A 195 3.14 -15.05 -3.21
N ILE A 196 3.73 -16.05 -3.87
CA ILE A 196 5.12 -16.43 -3.58
C ILE A 196 6.08 -15.33 -4.04
N TYR A 197 7.23 -15.23 -3.37
CA TYR A 197 8.33 -14.39 -3.82
C TYR A 197 9.28 -15.19 -4.72
N ASP A 198 9.32 -14.86 -6.01
CA ASP A 198 10.28 -15.42 -6.95
C ASP A 198 11.28 -14.33 -7.38
N PRO A 199 12.54 -14.36 -6.93
CA PRO A 199 13.54 -13.36 -7.28
C PRO A 199 13.81 -13.21 -8.78
N HIS A 200 13.44 -14.20 -9.59
CA HIS A 200 13.60 -14.18 -11.04
C HIS A 200 12.38 -13.61 -11.77
N GLN A 201 11.26 -13.41 -11.07
CA GLN A 201 10.05 -12.86 -11.65
C GLN A 201 10.18 -11.34 -11.85
N PRO A 202 9.86 -10.81 -13.05
CA PRO A 202 9.75 -9.38 -13.26
C PRO A 202 8.72 -8.74 -12.31
N PRO A 203 8.97 -7.54 -11.76
CA PRO A 203 8.01 -6.86 -10.87
C PRO A 203 6.63 -6.66 -11.50
N ALA A 204 6.56 -6.43 -12.82
CA ALA A 204 5.29 -6.30 -13.53
C ALA A 204 4.47 -7.61 -13.50
N ASP A 205 5.12 -8.76 -13.67
CA ASP A 205 4.43 -10.05 -13.62
C ASP A 205 4.01 -10.39 -12.18
N ALA A 206 4.86 -10.08 -11.20
CA ALA A 206 4.53 -10.25 -9.79
C ALA A 206 3.35 -9.37 -9.35
N TRP A 207 3.27 -8.15 -9.88
CA TRP A 207 2.16 -7.24 -9.67
C TRP A 207 0.85 -7.80 -10.22
N GLU A 208 0.84 -8.43 -11.39
CA GLU A 208 -0.36 -9.06 -11.94
C GLU A 208 -0.85 -10.21 -11.05
N VAL A 209 0.07 -11.05 -10.55
CA VAL A 209 -0.25 -12.13 -9.60
C VAL A 209 -0.81 -11.56 -8.31
N LEU A 210 -0.21 -10.49 -7.77
CA LEU A 210 -0.73 -9.80 -6.61
C LEU A 210 -2.13 -9.24 -6.87
N MET A 211 -2.35 -8.57 -8.00
CA MET A 211 -3.64 -8.00 -8.38
C MET A 211 -4.75 -9.05 -8.44
N ASP A 212 -4.45 -10.27 -8.86
CA ASP A 212 -5.41 -11.38 -8.87
C ASP A 212 -5.65 -11.96 -7.46
N ALA A 213 -4.67 -11.86 -6.56
CA ALA A 213 -4.74 -12.33 -5.18
C ALA A 213 -5.37 -11.32 -4.19
N LEU A 214 -5.52 -10.05 -4.58
CA LEU A 214 -6.14 -9.01 -3.77
C LEU A 214 -7.60 -9.35 -3.45
N GLU A 215 -7.99 -9.07 -2.20
CA GLU A 215 -9.40 -9.16 -1.79
C GLU A 215 -10.28 -8.30 -2.71
N SER A 216 -11.52 -8.74 -2.92
CA SER A 216 -12.45 -8.14 -3.88
C SER A 216 -12.69 -6.63 -3.67
N ASN A 217 -12.61 -6.17 -2.42
CA ASN A 217 -12.79 -4.77 -2.04
C ASN A 217 -11.58 -3.90 -2.39
N VAL A 218 -10.35 -4.40 -2.28
CA VAL A 218 -9.14 -3.68 -2.69
C VAL A 218 -9.16 -3.48 -4.20
N ARG A 219 -9.54 -4.53 -4.94
CA ARG A 219 -9.75 -4.45 -6.40
C ARG A 219 -10.82 -3.42 -6.77
N LEU A 220 -11.93 -3.39 -6.04
CA LEU A 220 -12.98 -2.39 -6.27
C LEU A 220 -12.49 -0.98 -5.97
N ALA A 221 -11.72 -0.79 -4.91
CA ALA A 221 -11.12 0.49 -4.59
C ALA A 221 -10.18 0.97 -5.71
N LEU A 222 -9.37 0.08 -6.29
CA LEU A 222 -8.53 0.42 -7.45
C LEU A 222 -9.36 0.79 -8.68
N LEU A 223 -10.46 0.09 -8.93
CA LEU A 223 -11.37 0.42 -10.03
C LEU A 223 -11.92 1.86 -9.91
N PHE A 224 -12.34 2.27 -8.70
CA PHE A 224 -13.03 3.55 -8.47
C PHE A 224 -12.12 4.73 -8.05
N TYR A 225 -10.93 4.50 -7.49
CA TYR A 225 -10.03 5.57 -7.04
C TYR A 225 -8.78 5.76 -7.91
N TYR A 226 -8.38 4.76 -8.71
CA TYR A 226 -7.31 4.95 -9.69
C TYR A 226 -7.88 5.68 -10.90
N HIS A 227 -7.31 6.81 -11.29
CA HIS A 227 -7.94 7.71 -12.26
C HIS A 227 -7.59 7.39 -13.72
N GLU A 228 -6.41 6.84 -14.00
CA GLU A 228 -6.03 6.47 -15.36
C GLU A 228 -6.66 5.11 -15.75
N PRO A 229 -6.91 4.87 -17.06
CA PRO A 229 -7.14 3.53 -17.55
C PRO A 229 -5.85 2.71 -17.46
N GLY A 230 -5.98 1.41 -17.21
CA GLY A 230 -4.87 0.48 -17.23
C GLY A 230 -4.22 0.39 -18.61
N ASP A 231 -2.90 0.41 -18.66
CA ASP A 231 -2.11 0.21 -19.90
C ASP A 231 -1.64 -1.25 -20.11
N GLY A 232 -2.00 -2.13 -19.17
CA GLY A 232 -1.72 -3.56 -19.22
C GLY A 232 -2.78 -4.38 -19.96
N ARG A 233 -2.79 -5.70 -19.69
CA ARG A 233 -3.76 -6.63 -20.30
C ARG A 233 -5.20 -6.38 -19.84
N LYS A 234 -5.37 -5.86 -18.62
CA LYS A 234 -6.66 -5.49 -18.03
C LYS A 234 -6.71 -3.98 -17.89
N CYS A 235 -7.63 -3.33 -18.58
CA CYS A 235 -7.69 -1.87 -18.69
C CYS A 235 -8.37 -1.21 -17.49
N TRP A 236 -9.00 -2.00 -16.61
CA TRP A 236 -9.70 -1.47 -15.44
C TRP A 236 -8.77 -1.23 -14.23
N ARG A 237 -7.58 -1.86 -14.22
CA ARG A 237 -6.59 -1.81 -13.12
C ARG A 237 -5.25 -1.22 -13.58
N PRO A 238 -4.50 -0.56 -12.68
CA PRO A 238 -3.16 -0.06 -13.02
C PRO A 238 -2.17 -1.20 -13.28
N SER A 239 -1.25 -0.98 -14.22
CA SER A 239 0.00 -1.76 -14.28
C SER A 239 0.96 -1.43 -13.14
N TRP A 240 2.05 -2.18 -13.02
CA TRP A 240 3.09 -1.89 -12.03
C TRP A 240 3.71 -0.50 -12.21
N GLU A 241 4.00 -0.11 -13.45
CA GLU A 241 4.60 1.20 -13.75
C GLU A 241 3.64 2.34 -13.39
N GLN A 242 2.36 2.17 -13.76
CA GLN A 242 1.27 3.07 -13.40
C GLN A 242 1.07 3.19 -11.89
N ALA A 243 1.11 2.07 -11.17
CA ALA A 243 1.00 2.03 -9.71
C ALA A 243 2.19 2.73 -9.02
N MET A 244 3.37 2.71 -9.63
CA MET A 244 4.58 3.36 -9.08
C MET A 244 4.72 4.84 -9.46
N ARG A 245 4.05 5.31 -10.51
CA ARG A 245 4.14 6.70 -11.00
C ARG A 245 3.00 7.59 -10.52
N SER A 246 1.78 7.08 -10.56
CA SER A 246 0.59 7.92 -10.48
C SER A 246 0.01 7.92 -9.06
N LYS A 247 -0.39 9.10 -8.57
CA LYS A 247 -1.03 9.24 -7.26
C LYS A 247 -2.41 8.58 -7.27
N ILE A 248 -2.67 7.76 -6.27
CA ILE A 248 -4.00 7.23 -6.00
C ILE A 248 -4.74 8.26 -5.15
N MET A 249 -5.90 8.70 -5.65
CA MET A 249 -6.74 9.69 -4.97
C MET A 249 -7.64 8.98 -3.97
N VAL A 250 -7.10 8.69 -2.78
CA VAL A 250 -7.86 8.11 -1.67
C VAL A 250 -8.37 9.24 -0.78
N PRO A 251 -9.66 9.25 -0.39
CA PRO A 251 -10.16 10.20 0.61
C PRO A 251 -9.35 10.10 1.91
N SER A 252 -9.04 11.24 2.53
CA SER A 252 -8.20 11.32 3.72
C SER A 252 -8.79 10.68 4.99
N SER A 253 -10.01 10.13 4.92
CA SER A 253 -10.67 9.45 6.04
C SER A 253 -10.25 7.98 6.12
N THR A 254 -9.33 7.68 7.03
CA THR A 254 -9.04 6.36 7.65
C THR A 254 -9.71 5.16 6.96
N ASP A 255 -9.05 4.69 5.90
CA ASP A 255 -9.55 3.76 4.88
C ASP A 255 -10.15 2.45 5.43
N PRO A 256 -11.45 2.20 5.23
CA PRO A 256 -12.08 0.91 5.45
C PRO A 256 -12.65 0.41 4.13
N LEU A 257 -11.73 -0.09 3.29
CA LEU A 257 -11.96 -1.03 2.18
C LEU A 257 -13.07 -2.06 2.47
N TRP A 258 -13.38 -2.37 3.72
CA TRP A 258 -14.46 -3.29 4.15
C TRP A 258 -15.88 -2.94 3.65
N TRP A 259 -16.15 -1.70 3.24
CA TRP A 259 -17.52 -1.24 2.93
C TRP A 259 -17.83 -1.07 1.45
N LEU A 260 -16.84 -1.23 0.58
CA LEU A 260 -17.04 -1.26 -0.87
C LEU A 260 -17.70 -2.60 -1.25
N ARG A 261 -18.65 -2.57 -2.20
CA ARG A 261 -19.39 -3.75 -2.68
C ARG A 261 -18.46 -4.89 -3.14
N ARG A 262 -18.92 -6.13 -3.04
CA ARG A 262 -18.11 -7.30 -3.43
C ARG A 262 -18.01 -7.42 -4.97
N ILE A 263 -16.80 -7.62 -5.49
CA ILE A 263 -16.55 -8.15 -6.85
C ILE A 263 -16.54 -9.68 -6.76
N ASP A 264 -17.22 -10.36 -7.69
CA ASP A 264 -17.21 -11.82 -7.76
C ASP A 264 -15.87 -12.33 -8.30
N GLY A 265 -15.16 -13.11 -7.48
CA GLY A 265 -14.06 -14.02 -7.86
C GLY A 265 -12.81 -13.39 -8.49
N PRO A 266 -11.64 -14.04 -8.41
CA PRO A 266 -10.43 -13.60 -9.13
C PRO A 266 -10.56 -13.82 -10.66
N ASP A 267 -11.34 -14.81 -11.08
CA ASP A 267 -11.33 -15.28 -12.48
C ASP A 267 -12.39 -14.63 -13.38
N THR A 268 -13.30 -13.82 -12.83
CA THR A 268 -14.44 -13.30 -13.60
C THR A 268 -14.40 -11.80 -13.89
N ASP A 269 -13.43 -11.03 -13.36
CA ASP A 269 -13.32 -9.56 -13.53
C ASP A 269 -14.68 -8.88 -13.67
N ARG A 270 -15.61 -9.21 -12.75
CA ARG A 270 -17.03 -8.89 -12.89
C ARG A 270 -17.46 -7.98 -11.75
N TYR A 271 -17.78 -6.74 -12.11
CA TYR A 271 -18.39 -5.79 -11.19
C TYR A 271 -19.89 -6.07 -11.06
N ALA A 272 -20.38 -6.22 -9.82
CA ALA A 272 -21.81 -6.31 -9.51
C ALA A 272 -22.27 -5.00 -8.86
N GLY A 273 -22.96 -4.16 -9.63
CA GLY A 273 -23.44 -2.88 -9.13
C GLY A 273 -24.21 -2.10 -10.19
N TYR A 274 -24.31 -0.78 -10.01
CA TYR A 274 -25.08 0.06 -10.92
C TYR A 274 -24.34 0.25 -12.23
N ARG A 275 -25.05 0.07 -13.35
CA ARG A 275 -24.57 0.41 -14.69
C ARG A 275 -25.60 1.24 -15.42
N ILE A 276 -25.22 2.44 -15.86
CA ILE A 276 -26.12 3.40 -16.49
C ILE A 276 -25.49 4.03 -17.74
N LYS A 277 -26.31 4.48 -18.70
CA LYS A 277 -25.88 5.38 -19.76
C LYS A 277 -26.18 6.82 -19.36
N ALA A 278 -25.18 7.69 -19.43
CA ALA A 278 -25.33 9.07 -19.02
C ALA A 278 -24.41 10.00 -19.84
N TYR A 279 -24.85 11.24 -20.00
CA TYR A 279 -24.08 12.27 -20.67
C TYR A 279 -23.23 13.03 -19.64
N VAL A 280 -21.92 13.05 -19.85
CA VAL A 280 -20.95 13.76 -19.02
C VAL A 280 -20.54 15.04 -19.75
N HIS A 281 -20.51 16.16 -19.05
CA HIS A 281 -20.08 17.44 -19.61
C HIS A 281 -19.31 18.28 -18.59
N GLY A 282 -18.35 19.09 -19.06
CA GLY A 282 -17.61 20.05 -18.23
C GLY A 282 -16.36 19.48 -17.57
N LEU A 283 -16.02 18.21 -17.85
CA LEU A 283 -14.79 17.55 -17.38
C LEU A 283 -13.72 17.44 -18.48
N SER A 284 -13.88 18.14 -19.60
CA SER A 284 -12.97 18.08 -20.75
C SER A 284 -11.78 19.05 -20.62
N GLU A 285 -12.03 20.25 -20.09
CA GLU A 285 -10.99 21.28 -19.94
C GLU A 285 -10.07 21.00 -18.74
N VAL A 286 -8.75 20.93 -18.99
CA VAL A 286 -7.74 20.97 -17.94
C VAL A 286 -7.43 22.43 -17.65
N LYS A 287 -8.10 23.01 -16.64
CA LYS A 287 -7.81 24.38 -16.20
C LYS A 287 -6.39 24.43 -15.61
N THR A 288 -5.68 25.52 -15.88
CA THR A 288 -4.32 25.78 -15.37
C THR A 288 -4.26 25.92 -13.85
N ASP A 289 -5.40 26.20 -13.21
CA ASP A 289 -5.58 26.12 -11.76
C ASP A 289 -6.01 24.71 -11.37
N ALA A 290 -5.23 24.09 -10.50
CA ALA A 290 -5.26 22.68 -10.08
C ALA A 290 -6.67 22.10 -9.78
N PRO A 291 -6.85 20.76 -9.84
CA PRO A 291 -8.09 20.08 -9.40
C PRO A 291 -8.57 20.58 -8.02
N PRO A 292 -9.88 20.50 -7.73
CA PRO A 292 -10.90 19.72 -8.44
C PRO A 292 -11.50 20.38 -9.70
N ARG A 293 -11.73 19.58 -10.75
CA ARG A 293 -12.55 19.98 -11.91
C ARG A 293 -14.01 19.63 -11.66
N GLN A 294 -14.91 20.51 -12.05
CA GLN A 294 -16.35 20.37 -11.82
C GLN A 294 -17.09 20.25 -13.15
N GLY A 295 -18.06 19.36 -13.19
CA GLY A 295 -18.91 19.14 -14.36
C GLY A 295 -20.30 18.69 -13.95
N GLU A 296 -21.05 18.24 -14.94
CA GLU A 296 -22.42 17.75 -14.78
C GLU A 296 -22.58 16.37 -15.40
N LEU A 297 -23.42 15.58 -14.75
CA LEU A 297 -23.81 14.24 -15.15
C LEU A 297 -25.32 14.24 -15.39
N ALA A 298 -25.73 14.18 -16.66
CA ALA A 298 -27.12 14.09 -17.06
C ALA A 298 -27.51 12.64 -17.32
N LEU A 299 -28.47 12.13 -16.54
CA LEU A 299 -28.93 10.74 -16.60
C LEU A 299 -30.44 10.64 -16.46
N LYS A 300 -30.97 9.42 -16.58
CA LYS A 300 -32.38 9.12 -16.28
C LYS A 300 -32.45 8.13 -15.13
N ASP A 301 -33.32 8.37 -14.17
CA ASP A 301 -33.58 7.42 -13.08
C ASP A 301 -34.40 6.21 -13.57
N ALA A 302 -34.73 5.30 -12.65
CA ALA A 302 -35.52 4.10 -12.96
C ALA A 302 -36.93 4.40 -13.51
N PHE A 303 -37.45 5.61 -13.30
CA PHE A 303 -38.74 6.07 -13.82
C PHE A 303 -38.59 6.89 -15.11
N ALA A 304 -37.40 6.87 -15.72
CA ALA A 304 -37.04 7.63 -16.89
C ALA A 304 -37.11 9.17 -16.71
N VAL A 305 -37.10 9.65 -15.46
CA VAL A 305 -37.08 11.08 -15.14
C VAL A 305 -35.66 11.61 -15.32
N PRO A 306 -35.45 12.68 -16.10
CA PRO A 306 -34.15 13.31 -16.24
C PRO A 306 -33.63 13.85 -14.91
N GLN A 307 -32.39 13.50 -14.57
CA GLN A 307 -31.65 13.98 -13.42
C GLN A 307 -30.35 14.61 -13.90
N THR A 308 -29.93 15.69 -13.26
CA THR A 308 -28.61 16.30 -13.46
C THR A 308 -27.92 16.37 -12.12
N LEU A 309 -26.76 15.73 -12.01
CA LEU A 309 -25.92 15.76 -10.81
C LEU A 309 -24.66 16.57 -11.09
N LYS A 310 -24.22 17.37 -10.13
CA LYS A 310 -22.87 17.94 -10.16
C LYS A 310 -21.86 16.87 -9.79
N VAL A 311 -20.77 16.84 -10.56
CA VAL A 311 -19.68 15.88 -10.38
C VAL A 311 -18.34 16.58 -10.26
N VAL A 312 -17.41 15.90 -9.62
CA VAL A 312 -16.07 16.38 -9.31
C VAL A 312 -15.03 15.35 -9.73
N ALA A 313 -14.03 15.79 -10.49
CA ALA A 313 -12.84 15.02 -10.80
C ALA A 313 -11.62 15.64 -10.09
N ASP A 314 -11.08 14.94 -9.10
CA ASP A 314 -9.93 15.36 -8.29
C ASP A 314 -8.57 15.09 -8.98
N HIS A 315 -8.56 14.91 -10.31
CA HIS A 315 -7.38 14.58 -11.10
C HIS A 315 -7.32 15.38 -12.42
N ILE A 316 -6.15 15.37 -13.05
CA ILE A 316 -5.86 16.11 -14.28
C ILE A 316 -6.28 15.39 -15.57
N PHE A 317 -6.53 14.07 -15.52
CA PHE A 317 -6.91 13.29 -16.71
C PHE A 317 -8.24 13.77 -17.32
N SER A 318 -8.21 14.25 -18.56
CA SER A 318 -9.38 14.83 -19.24
C SER A 318 -10.45 13.77 -19.55
N ILE A 319 -11.71 14.15 -19.37
CA ILE A 319 -12.88 13.33 -19.72
C ILE A 319 -13.68 14.15 -20.73
N PRO A 320 -13.63 13.82 -22.04
CA PRO A 320 -14.37 14.55 -23.05
C PRO A 320 -15.86 14.58 -22.77
N ASP A 321 -16.54 15.59 -23.30
CA ASP A 321 -17.99 15.66 -23.19
C ASP A 321 -18.60 14.60 -24.12
N GLY A 322 -19.56 13.83 -23.62
CA GLY A 322 -20.08 12.72 -24.38
C GLY A 322 -21.04 11.82 -23.63
N LEU A 323 -21.63 10.89 -24.38
CA LEU A 323 -22.49 9.84 -23.84
C LEU A 323 -21.63 8.62 -23.50
N TYR A 324 -21.60 8.25 -22.23
CA TYR A 324 -20.78 7.15 -21.73
C TYR A 324 -21.63 6.05 -21.07
N THR A 325 -20.98 4.91 -20.84
CA THR A 325 -21.44 3.94 -19.85
C THR A 325 -20.74 4.26 -18.52
N LEU A 326 -21.51 4.31 -17.44
CA LEU A 326 -20.99 4.56 -16.10
C LEU A 326 -21.24 3.36 -15.19
N LEU A 327 -20.26 3.05 -14.36
CA LEU A 327 -20.41 2.16 -13.21
C LEU A 327 -20.50 3.01 -11.95
N GLY A 328 -21.53 2.81 -11.14
CA GLY A 328 -21.77 3.59 -9.93
C GLY A 328 -21.64 2.77 -8.66
N CYS A 329 -20.88 3.26 -7.67
CA CYS A 329 -20.76 2.67 -6.35
C CYS A 329 -21.02 3.73 -5.27
N GLU A 330 -21.81 3.37 -4.25
CA GLU A 330 -21.96 4.20 -3.05
C GLU A 330 -20.70 4.03 -2.18
N ASP A 331 -20.04 5.13 -1.85
CA ASP A 331 -19.05 5.19 -0.78
C ASP A 331 -19.76 5.53 0.52
N TRP A 332 -20.00 4.50 1.32
CA TRP A 332 -20.76 4.58 2.57
C TRP A 332 -20.13 5.51 3.62
N LEU A 333 -18.85 5.86 3.52
CA LEU A 333 -18.12 6.62 4.55
C LEU A 333 -18.09 8.10 4.25
N SER A 334 -17.73 8.45 3.01
CA SER A 334 -17.85 9.83 2.54
C SER A 334 -19.31 10.20 2.29
N GLY A 335 -20.18 9.19 2.15
CA GLY A 335 -21.56 9.34 1.72
C GLY A 335 -21.67 9.72 0.25
N MET A 336 -20.56 9.70 -0.51
CA MET A 336 -20.49 10.15 -1.90
C MET A 336 -20.71 9.00 -2.87
N ASP A 337 -21.22 9.32 -4.05
CA ASP A 337 -21.32 8.37 -5.14
C ASP A 337 -20.04 8.43 -5.97
N LEU A 338 -19.39 7.29 -6.12
CA LEU A 338 -18.22 7.12 -6.97
C LEU A 338 -18.65 6.59 -8.33
N TRP A 339 -18.02 7.09 -9.38
CA TRP A 339 -18.33 6.76 -10.76
C TRP A 339 -17.08 6.35 -11.50
N VAL A 340 -17.18 5.25 -12.26
CA VAL A 340 -16.22 4.91 -13.30
C VAL A 340 -16.85 5.21 -14.64
N VAL A 341 -16.19 6.04 -15.43
CA VAL A 341 -16.61 6.39 -16.80
C VAL A 341 -15.86 5.56 -17.81
N GLY A 342 -16.56 5.12 -18.84
CA GLY A 342 -16.00 4.27 -19.89
C GLY A 342 -17.02 3.89 -20.95
N GLU A 343 -16.68 2.86 -21.72
CA GLU A 343 -17.51 2.37 -22.82
C GLU A 343 -17.69 0.85 -22.73
N LEU A 344 -18.81 0.37 -23.26
CA LEU A 344 -19.02 -1.07 -23.43
C LEU A 344 -18.55 -1.45 -24.83
N ARG A 345 -17.51 -2.28 -24.89
CA ARG A 345 -16.95 -2.82 -26.14
C ARG A 345 -17.91 -3.82 -26.79
N ASP A 346 -17.61 -4.16 -28.05
CA ASP A 346 -18.39 -5.15 -28.83
C ASP A 346 -18.43 -6.53 -28.18
N ASP A 347 -17.37 -6.91 -27.45
CA ASP A 347 -17.28 -8.16 -26.69
C ASP A 347 -18.03 -8.10 -25.34
N ARG A 348 -18.77 -7.00 -25.09
CA ARG A 348 -19.55 -6.72 -23.87
C ARG A 348 -18.70 -6.53 -22.62
N LYS A 349 -17.40 -6.27 -22.75
CA LYS A 349 -16.56 -5.83 -21.64
C LYS A 349 -16.56 -4.31 -21.51
N PHE A 350 -16.52 -3.85 -20.28
CA PHE A 350 -16.44 -2.44 -19.94
C PHE A 350 -14.97 -1.99 -19.98
N GLU A 351 -14.67 -1.07 -20.88
CA GLU A 351 -13.38 -0.41 -21.00
C GLU A 351 -13.42 0.90 -20.24
N LYS A 352 -12.61 0.98 -19.18
CA LYS A 352 -12.50 2.15 -18.33
C LYS A 352 -11.82 3.28 -19.10
N LEU A 353 -12.35 4.49 -18.95
CA LEU A 353 -11.73 5.74 -19.39
C LEU A 353 -11.14 6.51 -18.20
N SER A 354 -11.92 6.71 -17.14
CA SER A 354 -11.51 7.48 -15.95
C SER A 354 -12.47 7.25 -14.78
N VAL A 355 -12.30 7.98 -13.68
CA VAL A 355 -13.22 8.03 -12.53
C VAL A 355 -13.63 9.46 -12.19
N PHE A 356 -14.71 9.64 -11.44
CA PHE A 356 -15.08 10.90 -10.78
C PHE A 356 -16.07 10.59 -9.64
N ARG A 357 -16.45 11.60 -8.86
CA ARG A 357 -17.43 11.47 -7.78
C ARG A 357 -18.55 12.50 -7.90
N SER A 358 -19.70 12.22 -7.30
CA SER A 358 -20.72 13.25 -7.08
C SER A 358 -20.21 14.33 -6.13
N ALA A 359 -20.66 15.58 -6.34
CA ALA A 359 -20.29 16.71 -5.48
C ALA A 359 -20.95 16.60 -4.09
N ASP A 360 -20.29 17.15 -3.07
CA ASP A 360 -20.73 17.06 -1.67
C ASP A 360 -22.11 17.71 -1.42
N VAL A 361 -22.47 18.67 -2.26
CA VAL A 361 -23.73 19.42 -2.20
C VAL A 361 -24.91 18.70 -2.83
N GLU A 362 -24.68 17.54 -3.47
CA GLU A 362 -25.74 16.78 -4.11
C GLU A 362 -26.66 16.11 -3.10
N GLN A 363 -27.96 16.36 -3.26
CA GLN A 363 -29.00 15.77 -2.43
C GLN A 363 -29.46 14.42 -2.97
N VAL A 364 -29.38 14.20 -4.29
CA VAL A 364 -29.83 12.97 -4.94
C VAL A 364 -28.70 11.96 -4.92
N ARG A 365 -28.93 10.83 -4.25
CA ARG A 365 -27.94 9.72 -4.13
C ARG A 365 -28.27 8.57 -5.08
N LEU A 366 -27.25 7.80 -5.48
CA LEU A 366 -27.40 6.58 -6.31
C LEU A 366 -28.53 5.65 -5.82
N LYS A 367 -28.60 5.43 -4.50
CA LYS A 367 -29.62 4.56 -3.88
C LYS A 367 -31.05 5.06 -4.05
N GLU A 368 -31.24 6.36 -4.22
CA GLU A 368 -32.56 6.98 -4.36
C GLU A 368 -33.08 6.88 -5.80
N MET A 369 -32.17 6.71 -6.77
CA MET A 369 -32.49 6.58 -8.19
C MET A 369 -33.10 5.22 -8.57
N ARG A 370 -33.11 4.25 -7.64
CA ARG A 370 -33.67 2.89 -7.80
C ARG A 370 -33.16 2.15 -9.03
N LEU A 371 -31.92 2.41 -9.43
CA LEU A 371 -31.29 1.78 -10.57
C LEU A 371 -31.12 0.28 -10.33
N GLU A 372 -31.22 -0.53 -11.39
CA GLU A 372 -30.99 -1.96 -11.29
C GLU A 372 -29.49 -2.27 -11.18
N GLU A 373 -29.17 -3.26 -10.34
CA GLU A 373 -27.82 -3.81 -10.26
C GLU A 373 -27.63 -4.87 -11.33
N ILE A 374 -26.54 -4.76 -12.07
CA ILE A 374 -26.23 -5.65 -13.18
C ILE A 374 -24.77 -6.06 -13.09
N GLY A 375 -24.52 -7.34 -13.39
CA GLY A 375 -23.16 -7.85 -13.56
C GLY A 375 -22.51 -7.28 -14.83
N THR A 376 -21.38 -6.61 -14.69
CA THR A 376 -20.61 -6.03 -15.78
C THR A 376 -19.21 -6.62 -15.80
N TYR A 377 -18.84 -7.25 -16.92
CA TYR A 377 -17.48 -7.74 -17.14
C TYR A 377 -16.57 -6.56 -17.47
N LEU A 378 -15.39 -6.53 -16.87
CA LEU A 378 -14.38 -5.50 -17.07
C LEU A 378 -13.36 -5.97 -18.13
N CYS A 379 -12.79 -5.00 -18.85
CA CYS A 379 -11.80 -5.23 -19.91
C CYS A 379 -10.47 -5.73 -19.37
#